data_AF-A0A5C7EU87-F1
#
_entry.id   AF-A0A5C7EU87-F1
#
_cell.length_a   1.000
_cell.length_b   1.000
_cell.length_c   1.000
_cell.angle_alpha   90.00
_cell.angle_beta   90.00
_cell.angle_gamma   90.00
#
_symmetry.space_group_name_H-M   'P 1'
#
loop_
_entity.id
_entity.type
_entity.pdbx_description
1 polymer ?
#
loop_
_entity_poly.entity_id
_entity_poly.type
_entity_poly.pdbx_seq_one_letter_code
_entity_poly.pdbx_strand_id
1 'polypeptide(L)'
;MAAELARSPLWPWILLLGAAAGTYLWRGLGVVFAGRLRRDSLLFQWFTCVTYAMLAALVARVIVLPVGILAETPLAFRLAAAAAGMAVMLWRRGGLVPALAVGTGLLIVLSAT
;
A
#
# COMPACT_ATOMS: atom_id res chain seq x y z
N MET A 1 -0.53 -24.18 -28.07
CA MET A 1 -0.16 -22.78 -28.41
C MET A 1 0.33 -21.98 -27.20
N ALA A 2 -0.44 -21.74 -26.14
CA ALA A 2 0.05 -21.03 -24.94
C ALA A 2 1.20 -21.77 -24.21
N ALA A 3 1.18 -23.11 -24.21
CA ALA A 3 2.23 -23.95 -23.62
C ALA A 3 3.55 -23.95 -24.43
N GLU A 4 3.51 -23.74 -25.75
CA GLU A 4 4.73 -23.57 -26.56
C GLU A 4 5.44 -22.26 -26.23
N LEU A 5 4.67 -21.17 -26.11
CA LEU A 5 5.20 -19.86 -25.79
C LEU A 5 5.81 -19.84 -24.38
N ALA A 6 5.19 -20.51 -23.40
CA ALA A 6 5.72 -20.61 -22.04
C ALA A 6 7.11 -21.27 -21.91
N ARG A 7 7.52 -22.08 -22.89
CA ARG A 7 8.87 -22.67 -22.93
C ARG A 7 9.91 -21.75 -23.57
N SER A 8 9.49 -20.66 -24.20
CA SER A 8 10.40 -19.69 -24.83
C SER A 8 11.00 -18.75 -23.78
N PRO A 9 12.29 -18.38 -23.90
CA PRO A 9 12.94 -17.44 -22.97
C PRO A 9 12.33 -16.01 -23.02
N LEU A 10 11.49 -15.73 -24.03
CA LEU A 10 10.90 -14.41 -24.28
C LEU A 10 9.52 -14.23 -23.62
N TRP A 11 8.87 -15.33 -23.23
CA TRP A 11 7.52 -15.29 -22.66
C TRP A 11 7.39 -14.51 -21.35
N PRO A 12 8.31 -14.63 -20.38
CA PRO A 12 8.27 -13.81 -19.17
C PRO A 12 8.34 -12.31 -19.47
N TRP A 13 9.10 -11.90 -20.50
CA TRP A 13 9.24 -10.50 -20.88
C TRP A 13 7.96 -9.92 -21.50
N ILE A 14 7.26 -10.71 -22.31
CA ILE A 14 5.97 -10.32 -22.89
C ILE A 14 4.92 -10.14 -21.77
N LEU A 15 4.88 -11.07 -20.80
CA LEU A 15 3.99 -10.94 -19.64
C LEU A 15 4.35 -9.73 -18.78
N LEU A 16 5.64 -9.47 -18.56
CA LEU A 16 6.12 -8.31 -17.80
C LEU A 16 5.69 -7.00 -18.47
N LEU A 17 5.90 -6.88 -19.79
CA LEU A 17 5.49 -5.71 -20.56
C LEU A 17 3.97 -5.54 -20.59
N GLY A 18 3.22 -6.63 -20.74
CA GLY A 18 1.75 -6.61 -20.68
C GLY A 18 1.24 -6.15 -19.30
N ALA A 19 1.80 -6.68 -18.22
CA ALA A 19 1.44 -6.29 -16.85
C ALA A 19 1.84 -4.84 -16.55
N ALA A 20 3.02 -4.41 -16.99
CA ALA A 20 3.48 -3.03 -16.86
C ALA A 20 2.56 -2.08 -17.63
N ALA A 21 2.28 -2.38 -18.90
CA ALA A 21 1.39 -1.58 -19.73
C ALA A 21 -0.01 -1.46 -19.11
N GLY A 22 -0.61 -2.56 -18.67
CA GLY A 22 -1.92 -2.54 -18.00
C GLY A 22 -1.93 -1.69 -16.73
N THR A 23 -0.88 -1.80 -15.90
CA THR A 23 -0.76 -1.03 -14.65
C THR A 23 -0.59 0.47 -14.92
N TYR A 24 0.31 0.83 -15.83
CA TYR A 24 0.59 2.23 -16.15
C TYR A 24 -0.53 2.88 -16.94
N LEU A 25 -1.26 2.14 -17.77
CA LEU A 25 -2.42 2.64 -18.50
C LEU A 25 -3.50 3.12 -17.52
N TRP A 26 -3.85 2.28 -16.53
CA TRP A 26 -4.86 2.66 -15.52
C TRP A 26 -4.40 3.83 -14.65
N ARG A 27 -3.12 3.86 -14.27
CA ARG A 27 -2.54 5.01 -13.54
C ARG A 27 -2.58 6.30 -14.36
N GLY A 28 -2.23 6.24 -15.65
CA GLY A 28 -2.25 7.39 -16.55
C GLY A 28 -3.66 7.95 -16.73
N LEU A 29 -4.65 7.07 -16.94
CA LEU A 29 -6.07 7.45 -16.99
C LEU A 29 -6.49 8.15 -15.69
N GLY A 30 -6.12 7.61 -14.53
CA GLY A 30 -6.42 8.22 -13.23
C GLY A 30 -5.88 9.65 -13.08
N VAL A 31 -4.67 9.93 -13.57
CA VAL A 31 -4.07 11.29 -13.52
C VAL A 31 -4.79 12.26 -14.46
N VAL A 32 -5.11 11.81 -15.67
CA VAL A 32 -5.85 12.63 -16.66
C VAL A 32 -7.25 12.95 -16.13
N PHE A 33 -7.95 11.98 -15.55
CA PHE A 33 -9.24 12.21 -14.90
C PHE A 33 -9.10 13.15 -13.71
N ALA A 34 -8.13 12.94 -12.81
CA ALA A 34 -7.91 13.79 -11.64
C ALA A 34 -7.67 15.26 -12.00
N GLY A 35 -6.99 15.55 -13.13
CA GLY A 35 -6.77 16.92 -13.61
C GLY A 35 -8.04 17.62 -14.13
N ARG A 36 -9.09 16.86 -14.47
CA ARG A 36 -10.35 17.39 -15.03
C ARG A 36 -11.45 17.56 -13.97
N LEU A 37 -11.30 16.97 -12.78
CA LEU A 37 -12.27 17.10 -11.69
C LEU A 37 -12.03 18.40 -10.91
N ARG A 38 -13.03 19.28 -10.89
CA ARG A 38 -13.07 20.45 -9.98
C ARG A 38 -13.14 19.95 -8.53
N ARG A 39 -12.17 20.38 -7.71
CA ARG A 39 -12.08 20.03 -6.28
C ARG A 39 -13.29 20.48 -5.45
N ASP A 40 -14.03 21.49 -5.91
CA ASP A 40 -15.25 21.99 -5.26
C ASP A 40 -16.52 21.17 -5.56
N SER A 41 -16.42 20.05 -6.28
CA SER A 41 -17.58 19.20 -6.54
C SER A 41 -17.85 18.25 -5.36
N LEU A 42 -19.10 18.24 -4.88
CA LEU A 42 -19.57 17.36 -3.79
C LEU A 42 -19.29 15.87 -4.07
N LEU A 43 -19.34 15.48 -5.34
CA LEU A 43 -19.00 14.13 -5.81
C LEU A 43 -17.53 13.77 -5.53
N PHE A 44 -16.58 14.67 -5.81
CA PHE A 44 -15.17 14.41 -5.55
C PHE A 44 -14.87 14.26 -4.06
N GLN A 45 -15.52 15.08 -3.22
CA GLN A 45 -15.44 14.95 -1.76
C GLN A 45 -16.01 13.61 -1.28
N TRP A 46 -17.14 13.18 -1.83
CA TRP A 46 -17.75 11.88 -1.53
C TRP A 46 -16.80 10.73 -1.89
N PHE A 47 -16.26 10.69 -3.12
CA PHE A 47 -15.30 9.66 -3.52
C PHE A 47 -14.04 9.68 -2.66
N THR A 48 -13.54 10.86 -2.31
CA THR A 48 -12.38 11.01 -1.43
C THR A 48 -12.67 10.42 -0.05
N CYS A 49 -13.83 10.74 0.52
CA CYS A 49 -14.28 10.19 1.80
C CYS A 49 -14.38 8.67 1.75
N VAL A 50 -15.03 8.10 0.72
CA VAL A 50 -15.16 6.65 0.53
C VAL A 50 -13.80 5.97 0.41
N THR A 51 -12.87 6.57 -0.35
CA THR A 51 -11.52 6.03 -0.54
C THR A 51 -10.75 5.97 0.79
N TYR A 52 -10.79 7.06 1.57
CA TYR A 52 -10.17 7.08 2.89
C TYR A 52 -10.85 6.14 3.89
N ALA A 53 -12.18 6.01 3.85
CA ALA A 53 -12.91 5.06 4.68
C ALA A 53 -12.52 3.61 4.37
N MET A 54 -12.36 3.26 3.09
CA MET A 54 -11.89 1.95 2.66
C MET A 54 -10.47 1.66 3.16
N LEU A 55 -9.57 2.63 3.06
CA LEU A 55 -8.20 2.52 3.58
C LEU A 55 -8.20 2.33 5.10
N ALA A 56 -8.98 3.13 5.83
CA ALA A 56 -9.10 3.03 7.27
C ALA A 56 -9.67 1.67 7.71
N ALA A 57 -10.70 1.18 7.03
CA ALA A 57 -11.28 -0.15 7.28
C ALA A 57 -10.28 -1.27 6.99
N LEU A 58 -9.50 -1.15 5.90
CA LEU A 58 -8.45 -2.12 5.57
C LEU A 58 -7.35 -2.14 6.65
N VAL A 59 -6.88 -0.98 7.09
CA VAL A 59 -5.89 -0.86 8.17
C VAL A 59 -6.44 -1.44 9.46
N ALA A 60 -7.68 -1.12 9.82
CA ALA A 60 -8.34 -1.67 11.00
C ALA A 60 -8.43 -3.21 10.91
N ARG A 61 -8.77 -3.77 9.74
CA ARG A 61 -8.81 -5.22 9.52
C ARG A 61 -7.43 -5.86 9.77
N VAL A 62 -6.36 -5.27 9.24
CA VAL A 62 -4.99 -5.78 9.42
C VAL A 62 -4.55 -5.73 10.88
N ILE A 63 -4.97 -4.71 11.64
CA ILE A 63 -4.64 -4.58 13.07
C ILE A 63 -5.47 -5.55 13.94
N VAL A 64 -6.77 -5.68 13.68
CA VAL A 64 -7.71 -6.45 14.53
C VAL A 64 -7.71 -7.94 14.19
N LEU A 65 -7.65 -8.31 12.91
CA LEU A 65 -7.57 -9.70 12.45
C LEU A 65 -6.29 -9.94 11.65
N PRO A 66 -5.14 -10.01 12.33
CA PRO A 66 -3.87 -10.28 11.68
C PRO A 66 -3.86 -11.73 11.16
N VAL A 67 -3.52 -11.89 9.88
CA VAL A 67 -3.36 -13.19 9.23
C VAL A 67 -1.87 -13.46 8.98
N GLY A 68 -1.37 -14.65 9.32
CA GLY A 68 0.03 -15.09 9.12
C GLY A 68 0.91 -15.08 10.38
N ILE A 69 2.24 -15.15 10.18
CA ILE A 69 3.31 -15.23 11.22
C ILE A 69 3.24 -14.14 12.30
N LEU A 70 2.54 -13.05 12.01
CA LEU A 70 2.33 -11.98 12.96
C LEU A 70 1.48 -12.44 14.16
N ALA A 71 0.62 -13.46 14.04
CA ALA A 71 -0.33 -13.92 15.07
C ALA A 71 0.31 -14.21 16.45
N GLU A 72 1.60 -14.55 16.50
CA GLU A 72 2.39 -14.79 17.72
C GLU A 72 2.71 -13.51 18.52
N THR A 73 2.49 -12.31 17.95
CA THR A 73 2.91 -11.04 18.58
C THR A 73 1.78 -10.32 19.34
N PRO A 74 2.01 -9.87 20.60
CA PRO A 74 1.02 -9.16 21.41
C PRO A 74 0.46 -7.89 20.74
N LEU A 75 -0.84 -7.66 20.90
CA LEU A 75 -1.59 -6.57 20.25
C LEU A 75 -1.06 -5.17 20.65
N ALA A 76 -0.58 -5.01 21.88
CA ALA A 76 0.00 -3.78 22.39
C ALA A 76 1.24 -3.33 21.61
N PHE A 77 2.09 -4.27 21.20
CA PHE A 77 3.32 -3.99 20.47
C PHE A 77 3.06 -3.60 19.01
N ARG A 78 1.99 -4.12 18.40
CA ARG A 78 1.56 -3.72 17.05
C ARG A 78 1.00 -2.30 17.02
N LEU A 79 0.19 -1.95 18.01
CA LEU A 79 -0.31 -0.58 18.16
C LEU A 79 0.84 0.40 18.41
N ALA A 80 1.83 0.02 19.23
CA ALA A 80 3.02 0.83 19.48
C ALA A 80 3.86 1.02 18.19
N ALA A 81 4.06 -0.02 17.38
CA ALA A 81 4.80 0.08 16.12
C ALA A 81 4.05 0.91 15.05
N ALA A 82 2.73 0.74 14.94
CA ALA A 82 1.90 1.54 14.04
C ALA A 82 1.89 3.02 14.47
N ALA A 83 1.76 3.29 15.78
CA ALA A 83 1.82 4.64 16.33
C ALA A 83 3.20 5.28 16.14
N ALA A 84 4.29 4.52 16.33
CA ALA A 84 5.64 5.00 16.10
C ALA A 84 5.89 5.35 14.62
N GLY A 85 5.46 4.49 13.69
CA GLY A 85 5.53 4.77 12.25
C GLY A 85 4.74 6.03 11.86
N MET A 86 3.54 6.20 12.43
CA MET A 86 2.72 7.39 12.23
C MET A 86 3.36 8.66 12.82
N ALA A 87 3.95 8.57 14.01
CA ALA A 87 4.66 9.69 14.66
C ALA A 87 5.88 10.14 13.82
N VAL A 88 6.65 9.21 13.28
CA VAL A 88 7.79 9.52 12.39
C VAL A 88 7.33 10.17 11.09
N MET A 89 6.23 9.69 10.52
CA MET A 89 5.67 10.28 9.29
C MET A 89 5.16 11.72 9.50
N LEU A 90 4.65 12.04 10.69
CA LEU A 90 4.25 13.39 11.07
C LEU A 90 5.46 14.31 11.31
N TRP A 91 6.55 13.76 11.85
CA TRP A 91 7.75 14.53 12.16
C TRP A 91 8.55 14.90 10.90
N ARG A 92 8.65 13.99 9.92
CA ARG A 92 9.29 14.27 8.62
C ARG A 92 8.27 14.36 7.50
N ARG A 93 7.80 15.58 7.23
CA ARG A 93 7.04 15.91 6.01
C ARG A 93 7.88 15.62 4.77
N GLY A 94 7.73 14.44 4.18
CA GLY A 94 8.25 14.13 2.84
C GLY A 94 8.93 12.77 2.64
N GLY A 95 8.99 11.88 3.64
CA GLY A 95 9.67 10.59 3.48
C GLY A 95 8.86 9.39 3.93
N LEU A 96 8.22 8.68 2.99
CA LEU A 96 7.68 7.33 3.25
C LEU A 96 8.80 6.35 3.68
N VAL A 97 10.01 6.55 3.15
CA VAL A 97 11.19 5.71 3.41
C VAL A 97 11.62 5.72 4.89
N PRO A 98 11.85 6.87 5.56
CA PRO A 98 12.22 6.90 6.97
C PRO A 98 11.11 6.37 7.89
N ALA A 99 9.83 6.59 7.56
CA ALA A 99 8.73 6.04 8.35
C ALA A 99 8.70 4.50 8.34
N LEU A 100 8.91 3.89 7.15
CA LEU A 100 8.99 2.44 7.00
C LEU A 100 10.24 1.84 7.65
N ALA A 101 11.38 2.54 7.54
CA ALA A 101 12.63 2.10 8.14
C ALA A 101 12.54 2.06 9.68
N VAL A 102 11.97 3.11 10.30
CA VAL A 102 11.80 3.15 11.76
C VAL A 102 10.77 2.13 12.22
N GLY A 103 9.64 1.99 11.52
CA GLY A 103 8.61 1.00 11.85
C GLY A 103 9.14 -0.44 11.81
N THR A 104 9.87 -0.78 10.74
CA THR A 104 10.51 -2.12 10.59
C THR A 104 11.60 -2.32 11.65
N GLY A 105 12.45 -1.31 11.87
CA GLY A 105 13.53 -1.39 12.87
C GLY A 105 13.00 -1.60 14.29
N LEU A 106 11.92 -0.90 14.66
CA LEU A 106 11.31 -1.05 15.97
C LEU A 106 10.70 -2.45 16.16
N LEU A 107 10.02 -2.99 15.15
CA LEU A 107 9.49 -4.36 15.22
C LEU A 107 10.58 -5.40 15.37
N ILE A 108 11.71 -5.25 14.67
CA ILE A 108 12.85 -6.19 14.77
C ILE A 108 13.42 -6.17 16.19
N VAL A 109 13.71 -4.98 16.75
CA VAL A 109 14.30 -4.84 18.09
C VAL A 109 13.37 -5.44 19.15
N LEU A 110 12.08 -5.20 19.04
CA LEU A 110 11.07 -5.65 19.99
C LEU A 110 10.74 -7.14 19.86
N SER A 111 10.94 -7.73 18.69
CA SER A 111 10.81 -9.18 18.46
C SER A 111 12.04 -9.97 18.90
N ALA A 112 13.18 -9.30 19.08
CA ALA A 112 14.44 -9.91 19.49
C ALA A 112 14.68 -9.88 21.01
N THR A 113 13.76 -9.27 21.78
CA THR A 113 13.74 -9.22 23.26
C THR A 113 12.66 -10.13 23.81
#